data_AF-A0AA36D3X6-F1
#
_entry.id   AF-A0AA36D3X6-F1
#
_cell.length_a   1.000
_cell.length_b   1.000
_cell.length_c   1.000
_cell.angle_alpha   90.00
_cell.angle_beta   90.00
_cell.angle_gamma   90.00
#
_symmetry.space_group_name_H-M   'P 1'
#
loop_
_entity.id
_entity.type
_entity.pdbx_description
1 polymer ?
#
loop_
_entity_poly.entity_id
_entity_poly.type
_entity_poly.pdbx_seq_one_letter_code
_entity_poly.pdbx_strand_id
1 'polypeptide(L)'
;MAAPPHDGPYPVPYTTKMTSPYQEGQTIQLRGKINPDAKSVEFNLLRGHSDLPAAEAILHLKFKFDDGKIVLNSYQGGTWGKEEKESLHLKAGDDYDLRVRALADHFEVRLNGVKVHDYKHRVPFTMSEYFQVKGDCTLTHVNWGGRVYTLPWETGFANQASMPAGQKINLYAVPKGDRWNLDFIARNGDILFHWNPRFNEKAIVRNSQKAGTWGNEEREGPFPFKKEHGNEITIINEPYSIQVIVDGHQIGTFQHRTADPAQDYIGFRIDGEVDIVNIDYRHPQ
;
A
#
# COMPACT_ATOMS: atom_id res chain seq x y z
N MET A 1 0.91 -10.38 7.89
CA MET A 1 0.01 -10.62 9.03
C MET A 1 -0.71 -9.31 9.28
N ALA A 2 -2.03 -9.24 9.09
CA ALA A 2 -2.80 -8.03 9.33
C ALA A 2 -3.14 -7.88 10.83
N ALA A 3 -3.48 -6.66 11.25
CA ALA A 3 -4.18 -6.46 12.53
C ALA A 3 -5.48 -7.29 12.53
N PRO A 4 -5.95 -7.77 13.70
CA PRO A 4 -7.25 -8.42 13.77
C PRO A 4 -8.35 -7.52 13.20
N PRO A 5 -9.34 -8.06 12.46
CA PRO A 5 -10.49 -7.28 12.03
C PRO A 5 -11.18 -6.64 13.25
N HIS A 6 -11.46 -5.35 13.16
CA HIS A 6 -12.10 -4.58 14.22
C HIS A 6 -13.31 -3.84 13.64
N ASP A 7 -14.47 -4.01 14.26
CA ASP A 7 -15.68 -3.28 13.89
C ASP A 7 -15.67 -1.91 14.59
N GLY A 8 -15.35 -0.87 13.81
CA GLY A 8 -15.34 0.52 14.27
C GLY A 8 -13.93 1.12 14.40
N PRO A 9 -13.84 2.43 14.75
CA PRO A 9 -12.56 3.09 14.92
C PRO A 9 -11.77 2.50 16.10
N TYR A 10 -10.45 2.41 15.94
CA TYR A 10 -9.53 2.06 17.00
C TYR A 10 -9.45 3.19 18.02
N PRO A 11 -9.45 2.89 19.33
CA PRO A 11 -9.32 3.91 20.36
C PRO A 11 -7.96 4.60 20.27
N VAL A 12 -7.95 5.94 20.34
CA VAL A 12 -6.73 6.75 20.37
C VAL A 12 -6.54 7.30 21.80
N PRO A 13 -5.39 7.11 22.47
CA PRO A 13 -4.15 6.54 21.93
C PRO A 13 -4.25 5.04 21.65
N TYR A 14 -3.78 4.64 20.47
CA TYR A 14 -3.70 3.25 20.04
C TYR A 14 -2.25 2.80 20.15
N THR A 15 -1.97 1.74 20.89
CA THR A 15 -0.64 1.12 20.95
C THR A 15 -0.81 -0.37 20.78
N THR A 16 -0.04 -0.97 19.88
CA THR A 16 -0.07 -2.42 19.70
C THR A 16 1.32 -2.98 19.47
N LYS A 17 1.51 -4.22 19.92
CA LYS A 17 2.77 -4.95 19.77
C LYS A 17 2.82 -5.58 18.39
N MET A 18 3.95 -5.40 17.70
CA MET A 18 4.23 -6.10 16.44
C MET A 18 4.44 -7.59 16.74
N THR A 19 3.79 -8.45 15.96
CA THR A 19 3.87 -9.92 16.15
C THR A 19 5.22 -10.51 15.72
N SER A 20 5.99 -9.75 14.95
CA SER A 20 7.33 -10.07 14.47
C SER A 20 8.12 -8.78 14.29
N PRO A 21 9.46 -8.82 14.35
CA PRO A 21 10.29 -7.67 14.02
C PRO A 21 9.94 -7.11 12.64
N TYR A 22 10.02 -5.80 12.49
CA TYR A 22 9.77 -5.15 11.22
C TYR A 22 10.81 -5.59 10.19
N GLN A 23 10.37 -6.02 9.00
CA GLN A 23 11.25 -6.52 7.94
C GLN A 23 11.38 -5.54 6.79
N GLU A 24 12.48 -5.64 6.05
CA GLU A 24 12.70 -4.83 4.85
C GLU A 24 11.57 -5.02 3.81
N GLY A 25 11.14 -3.91 3.23
CA GLY A 25 10.05 -3.80 2.27
C GLY A 25 8.66 -3.80 2.90
N GLN A 26 8.51 -4.16 4.18
CA GLN A 26 7.22 -4.09 4.85
C GLN A 26 6.78 -2.63 5.07
N THR A 27 5.47 -2.39 5.01
CA THR A 27 4.83 -1.09 5.19
C THR A 27 3.79 -1.17 6.29
N ILE A 28 3.80 -0.21 7.21
CA ILE A 28 2.71 0.06 8.14
C ILE A 28 1.82 1.14 7.50
N GLN A 29 0.53 0.85 7.39
CA GLN A 29 -0.49 1.73 6.85
C GLN A 29 -1.48 2.10 7.95
N LEU A 30 -1.70 3.40 8.12
CA LEU A 30 -2.59 3.98 9.11
C LEU A 30 -3.53 4.95 8.40
N ARG A 31 -4.85 4.75 8.57
CA ARG A 31 -5.85 5.69 8.05
C ARG A 31 -6.78 6.15 9.14
N GLY A 32 -7.25 7.37 8.99
CA GLY A 32 -8.26 7.96 9.86
C GLY A 32 -8.52 9.40 9.45
N LYS A 33 -9.05 10.17 10.39
CA LYS A 33 -9.40 11.58 10.18
C LYS A 33 -8.74 12.45 11.22
N ILE A 34 -8.19 13.57 10.80
CA ILE A 34 -7.68 14.62 11.70
C ILE A 34 -8.88 15.35 12.30
N ASN A 35 -8.86 15.61 13.61
CA ASN A 35 -9.94 16.34 14.27
C ASN A 35 -10.00 17.81 13.77
N PRO A 36 -11.19 18.47 13.72
CA PRO A 36 -11.34 19.83 13.19
C PRO A 36 -10.47 20.91 13.87
N ASP A 37 -10.12 20.73 15.14
CA ASP A 37 -9.30 21.67 15.93
C ASP A 37 -7.93 21.08 16.31
N ALA A 38 -7.46 20.10 15.53
CA ALA A 38 -6.23 19.36 15.83
C ALA A 38 -5.03 20.29 15.99
N LYS A 39 -4.26 20.06 17.06
CA LYS A 39 -2.97 20.70 17.32
C LYS A 39 -1.84 19.80 16.89
N SER A 40 -1.94 18.52 17.24
CA SER A 40 -0.97 17.53 16.78
C SER A 40 -1.46 16.10 16.79
N VAL A 41 -0.88 15.31 15.90
CA VAL A 41 -1.03 13.86 15.84
C VAL A 41 0.37 13.25 15.78
N GLU A 42 0.60 12.19 16.54
CA GLU A 42 1.89 11.52 16.66
C GLU A 42 1.75 10.04 16.27
N PHE A 43 2.69 9.59 15.45
CA PHE A 43 2.85 8.23 14.98
C PHE A 43 4.25 7.76 15.36
N ASN A 44 4.34 6.67 16.10
CA ASN A 44 5.60 6.21 16.66
C ASN A 44 5.86 4.75 16.33
N LEU A 45 7.11 4.44 15.99
CA LEU A 45 7.68 3.09 16.07
C LEU A 45 8.55 3.04 17.32
N LEU A 46 8.15 2.20 18.27
CA LEU A 46 8.74 2.15 19.61
C LEU A 46 9.48 0.85 19.86
N ARG A 47 10.52 0.95 20.68
CA ARG A 47 11.16 -0.20 21.35
C ARG A 47 10.78 -0.13 22.83
N GLY A 48 10.18 -1.19 23.36
CA GLY A 48 9.49 -1.15 24.64
C GLY A 48 8.13 -0.46 24.56
N HIS A 49 7.25 -0.79 25.52
CA HIS A 49 5.92 -0.17 25.62
C HIS A 49 6.03 1.29 26.07
N SER A 50 5.22 2.19 25.53
CA SER A 50 5.31 3.64 25.79
C SER A 50 5.21 4.05 27.25
N ASP A 51 4.58 3.22 28.07
CA ASP A 51 4.35 3.49 29.50
C ASP A 51 5.58 3.14 30.35
N LEU A 52 6.63 2.58 29.74
CA LEU A 52 7.86 2.22 30.41
C LEU A 52 8.87 3.37 30.31
N PRO A 53 9.56 3.73 31.41
CA PRO A 53 10.59 4.78 31.40
C PRO A 53 11.74 4.54 30.41
N ALA A 54 11.96 3.28 30.03
CA ALA A 54 13.01 2.86 29.09
C ALA A 54 12.54 2.79 27.63
N ALA A 55 11.32 3.24 27.31
CA ALA A 55 10.81 3.21 25.94
C ALA A 55 11.61 4.16 25.04
N GLU A 56 11.99 3.66 23.87
CA GLU A 56 12.70 4.42 22.84
C GLU A 56 11.79 4.65 21.64
N ALA A 57 11.97 5.76 20.94
CA ALA A 57 11.34 5.99 19.64
C ALA A 57 12.39 5.72 18.55
N ILE A 58 12.22 4.60 17.86
CA ILE A 58 13.00 4.27 16.65
C ILE A 58 12.69 5.32 15.58
N LEU A 59 11.41 5.59 15.37
CA LEU A 59 10.88 6.69 14.58
C LEU A 59 9.76 7.36 15.36
N HIS A 60 9.89 8.67 15.58
CA HIS A 60 8.82 9.55 16.01
C HIS A 60 8.44 10.43 14.83
N LEU A 61 7.16 10.44 14.46
CA LEU A 61 6.62 11.28 13.41
C LEU A 61 5.44 12.07 13.97
N LYS A 62 5.50 13.40 13.88
CA LYS A 62 4.49 14.30 14.43
C LYS A 62 3.97 15.26 13.39
N PHE A 63 2.66 15.23 13.15
CA PHE A 63 1.95 16.29 12.46
C PHE A 63 1.70 17.42 13.46
N LYS A 64 2.25 18.60 13.19
CA LYS A 64 2.06 19.82 13.99
C LYS A 64 1.29 20.85 13.14
N PHE A 65 0.00 20.98 13.42
CA PHE A 65 -0.91 21.78 12.61
C PHE A 65 -0.72 23.28 12.81
N ASP A 66 -0.39 23.72 14.04
CA ASP A 66 -0.12 25.14 14.33
C ASP A 66 1.03 25.71 13.49
N ASP A 67 2.05 24.88 13.21
CA ASP A 67 3.23 25.27 12.41
C ASP A 67 3.13 24.81 10.94
N GLY A 68 2.13 23.98 10.60
CA GLY A 68 2.01 23.34 9.29
C GLY A 68 3.21 22.43 8.96
N LYS A 69 3.73 21.66 9.93
CA LYS A 69 4.93 20.84 9.77
C LYS A 69 4.72 19.37 10.13
N ILE A 70 5.45 18.51 9.43
CA ILE A 70 5.76 17.15 9.87
C ILE A 70 7.12 17.22 10.54
N VAL A 71 7.24 16.73 11.77
CA VAL A 71 8.50 16.64 12.51
C VAL A 71 8.85 15.17 12.67
N LEU A 72 10.07 14.78 12.28
CA LEU A 72 10.58 13.43 12.42
C LEU A 72 11.81 13.43 13.32
N ASN A 73 11.92 12.44 14.21
CA ASN A 73 13.07 12.30 15.10
C ASN A 73 13.19 10.86 15.64
N SER A 74 14.23 10.60 16.41
CA SER A 74 14.41 9.40 17.22
C SER A 74 14.70 9.81 18.66
N TYR A 75 14.23 9.00 19.62
CA TYR A 75 14.47 9.19 21.05
C TYR A 75 15.18 7.96 21.59
N GLN A 76 16.43 8.13 22.05
CA GLN A 76 17.33 7.04 22.43
C GLN A 76 18.15 7.44 23.65
N GLY A 77 18.38 6.48 24.55
CA GLY A 77 19.19 6.73 25.75
C GLY A 77 18.72 7.91 26.60
N GLY A 78 17.41 8.21 26.60
CA GLY A 78 16.83 9.32 27.36
C GLY A 78 16.89 10.69 26.68
N THR A 79 17.31 10.78 25.41
CA THR A 79 17.46 12.07 24.71
C THR A 79 16.87 12.05 23.31
N TRP A 80 16.33 13.19 22.88
CA TRP A 80 15.90 13.41 21.50
C TRP A 80 17.11 13.71 20.61
N GLY A 81 17.12 13.13 19.42
CA GLY A 81 18.08 13.49 18.38
C GLY A 81 17.76 14.83 17.72
N LYS A 82 18.42 15.09 16.59
CA LYS A 82 18.14 16.26 15.75
C LYS A 82 16.80 16.11 15.03
N GLU A 83 15.94 17.12 15.07
CA GLU A 83 14.68 17.10 14.31
C GLU A 83 14.93 17.22 12.80
N GLU A 84 14.15 16.47 12.02
CA GLU A 84 13.96 16.63 10.58
C GLU A 84 12.55 17.15 10.33
N LYS A 85 12.37 18.06 9.37
CA LYS A 85 11.09 18.79 9.19
C LYS A 85 10.69 18.85 7.74
N GLU A 86 9.41 18.59 7.50
CA GLU A 86 8.76 18.75 6.20
C GLU A 86 7.49 19.59 6.32
N SER A 87 6.98 20.08 5.19
CA SER A 87 5.68 20.77 5.16
C SER A 87 4.53 19.78 5.29
N LEU A 88 3.57 20.07 6.16
CA LEU A 88 2.35 19.29 6.29
C LEU A 88 1.31 19.81 5.30
N HIS A 89 1.00 19.01 4.30
CA HIS A 89 -0.02 19.32 3.29
C HIS A 89 -1.40 18.74 3.66
N LEU A 90 -1.72 18.75 4.96
CA LEU A 90 -3.03 18.42 5.52
C LEU A 90 -3.53 19.57 6.39
N LYS A 91 -4.85 19.70 6.47
CA LYS A 91 -5.54 20.61 7.38
C LYS A 91 -6.28 19.81 8.45
N ALA A 92 -6.59 20.49 9.55
CA ALA A 92 -7.49 19.95 10.55
C ALA A 92 -8.85 19.62 9.89
N GLY A 93 -9.40 18.45 10.19
CA GLY A 93 -10.61 17.92 9.53
C GLY A 93 -10.36 17.06 8.29
N ASP A 94 -9.14 17.00 7.74
CA ASP A 94 -8.83 16.16 6.57
C ASP A 94 -8.70 14.68 6.96
N ASP A 95 -8.98 13.79 6.00
CA ASP A 95 -8.61 12.38 6.10
C ASP A 95 -7.11 12.19 5.82
N TYR A 96 -6.50 11.19 6.46
CA TYR A 96 -5.11 10.82 6.25
C TYR A 96 -4.95 9.33 5.90
N ASP A 97 -4.03 9.04 4.99
CA ASP A 97 -3.43 7.73 4.72
C ASP A 97 -1.91 7.89 4.89
N LEU A 98 -1.42 7.54 6.07
CA LEU A 98 0.01 7.54 6.39
C LEU A 98 0.57 6.14 6.15
N ARG A 99 1.67 6.08 5.40
CA ARG A 99 2.42 4.86 5.16
C ARG A 99 3.88 5.08 5.53
N VAL A 100 4.41 4.16 6.33
CA VAL A 100 5.83 4.11 6.66
C VAL A 100 6.33 2.77 6.16
N ARG A 101 7.27 2.76 5.21
CA ARG A 101 7.89 1.55 4.65
C ARG A 101 9.33 1.44 5.10
N ALA A 102 9.71 0.31 5.68
CA ALA A 102 11.11 0.05 6.03
C ALA A 102 11.88 -0.40 4.79
N LEU A 103 12.96 0.28 4.45
CA LEU A 103 13.94 -0.11 3.43
C LEU A 103 15.31 -0.29 4.10
N ALA A 104 16.30 -0.86 3.40
CA ALA A 104 17.61 -1.16 3.99
C ALA A 104 18.27 0.02 4.74
N ASP A 105 18.17 1.23 4.19
CA ASP A 105 18.89 2.42 4.67
C ASP A 105 17.99 3.53 5.25
N HIS A 106 16.68 3.49 5.00
CA HIS A 106 15.74 4.50 5.50
C HIS A 106 14.32 3.95 5.69
N PHE A 107 13.48 4.73 6.38
CA PHE A 107 12.03 4.63 6.24
C PHE A 107 11.53 5.56 5.13
N GLU A 108 10.84 5.04 4.13
CA GLU A 108 10.08 5.85 3.18
C GLU A 108 8.75 6.23 3.84
N VAL A 109 8.48 7.53 3.99
CA VAL A 109 7.24 8.06 4.55
C VAL A 109 6.39 8.65 3.43
N ARG A 110 5.15 8.15 3.31
CA ARG A 110 4.15 8.65 2.37
C ARG A 110 2.90 9.11 3.10
N LEU A 111 2.30 10.18 2.58
CA LEU A 111 1.05 10.74 3.04
C LEU A 111 0.13 10.94 1.84
N ASN A 112 -1.04 10.32 1.86
CA ASN A 112 -2.05 10.38 0.79
C ASN A 112 -1.45 10.09 -0.59
N GLY A 113 -0.68 9.01 -0.69
CA GLY A 113 -0.03 8.58 -1.95
C GLY A 113 1.27 9.31 -2.30
N VAL A 114 1.54 10.46 -1.69
CA VAL A 114 2.72 11.28 -1.99
C VAL A 114 3.86 10.96 -1.02
N LYS A 115 5.08 10.77 -1.54
CA LYS A 115 6.28 10.69 -0.70
C LYS A 115 6.56 12.03 -0.05
N VAL A 116 6.64 12.05 1.28
CA VAL A 116 6.92 13.26 2.05
C VAL A 116 8.32 13.28 2.63
N HIS A 117 8.92 12.13 2.94
CA HIS A 117 10.25 12.10 3.53
C HIS A 117 10.91 10.72 3.44
N ASP A 118 12.25 10.69 3.36
CA ASP A 118 13.08 9.49 3.52
C ASP A 118 13.90 9.63 4.81
N TYR A 119 13.46 8.98 5.89
CA TYR A 119 14.11 9.10 7.20
C TYR A 119 15.21 8.05 7.35
N LYS A 120 16.48 8.47 7.29
CA LYS A 120 17.62 7.56 7.44
C LYS A 120 17.61 6.88 8.81
N HIS A 121 17.89 5.58 8.82
CA HIS A 121 17.94 4.82 10.07
C HIS A 121 19.02 5.35 11.01
N ARG A 122 18.62 5.80 12.21
CA ARG A 122 19.56 6.18 13.29
C ARG A 122 19.93 4.99 14.17
N VAL A 123 19.05 4.00 14.22
CA VAL A 123 19.23 2.67 14.81
C VAL A 123 18.53 1.65 13.91
N PRO A 124 18.83 0.35 14.03
CA PRO A 124 18.17 -0.68 13.22
C PRO A 124 16.65 -0.64 13.38
N PHE A 125 15.93 -0.53 12.26
CA PHE A 125 14.45 -0.55 12.23
C PHE A 125 13.87 -1.86 12.80
N THR A 126 14.66 -2.94 12.78
CA THR A 126 14.29 -4.24 13.37
C THR A 126 14.09 -4.18 14.88
N MET A 127 14.53 -3.11 15.56
CA MET A 127 14.27 -2.87 16.98
C MET A 127 12.86 -2.36 17.27
N SER A 128 12.06 -2.04 16.26
CA SER A 128 10.65 -1.67 16.45
C SER A 128 9.84 -2.87 16.95
N GLU A 129 9.27 -2.72 18.14
CA GLU A 129 8.46 -3.73 18.83
C GLU A 129 6.98 -3.34 18.91
N TYR A 130 6.69 -2.04 18.89
CA TYR A 130 5.34 -1.50 18.95
C TYR A 130 5.19 -0.40 17.90
N PHE A 131 3.96 -0.19 17.43
CA PHE A 131 3.60 1.09 16.85
C PHE A 131 2.49 1.74 17.67
N GLN A 132 2.50 3.06 17.68
CA GLN A 132 1.57 3.87 18.45
C GLN A 132 1.04 5.03 17.62
N VAL A 133 -0.24 5.34 17.80
CA VAL A 133 -0.92 6.53 17.30
C VAL A 133 -1.53 7.27 18.48
N LYS A 134 -1.28 8.58 18.61
CA LYS A 134 -1.88 9.42 19.65
C LYS A 134 -2.11 10.85 19.16
N GLY A 135 -2.88 11.63 19.92
CA GLY A 135 -3.20 13.01 19.59
C GLY A 135 -4.56 13.14 18.89
N ASP A 136 -4.72 14.26 18.18
CA ASP A 136 -6.02 14.77 17.74
C ASP A 136 -6.51 14.13 16.43
N CYS A 137 -6.74 12.82 16.44
CA CYS A 137 -7.26 12.09 15.30
C CYS A 137 -8.17 10.93 15.68
N THR A 138 -8.96 10.47 14.71
CA THR A 138 -9.50 9.11 14.70
C THR A 138 -8.53 8.17 13.98
N LEU A 139 -8.62 6.87 14.29
CA LEU A 139 -7.90 5.81 13.60
C LEU A 139 -8.93 4.77 13.16
N THR A 140 -9.09 4.57 11.86
CA THR A 140 -10.11 3.69 11.28
C THR A 140 -9.52 2.49 10.55
N HIS A 141 -8.25 2.56 10.16
CA HIS A 141 -7.57 1.47 9.50
C HIS A 141 -6.15 1.32 10.02
N VAL A 142 -5.78 0.07 10.31
CA VAL A 142 -4.42 -0.32 10.62
C VAL A 142 -4.08 -1.60 9.88
N ASN A 143 -3.01 -1.57 9.09
CA ASN A 143 -2.50 -2.74 8.41
C ASN A 143 -0.97 -2.69 8.38
N TRP A 144 -0.32 -3.87 8.41
CA TRP A 144 1.10 -3.95 8.13
C TRP A 144 1.43 -5.25 7.37
N GLY A 145 2.38 -5.15 6.45
CA GLY A 145 2.72 -6.27 5.57
C GLY A 145 3.51 -5.79 4.37
N GLY A 146 3.44 -6.54 3.27
CA GLY A 146 4.26 -6.27 2.10
C GLY A 146 5.69 -6.82 2.24
N ARG A 147 6.49 -6.57 1.22
CA ARG A 147 7.89 -6.99 1.10
C ARG A 147 8.52 -6.23 -0.06
N VAL A 148 9.81 -6.45 -0.30
CA VAL A 148 10.44 -6.05 -1.55
C VAL A 148 9.99 -7.02 -2.66
N TYR A 149 9.41 -6.49 -3.73
CA TYR A 149 9.07 -7.25 -4.92
C TYR A 149 10.06 -6.88 -6.03
N THR A 150 10.88 -7.85 -6.46
CA THR A 150 11.78 -7.66 -7.60
C THR A 150 11.02 -7.96 -8.89
N LEU A 151 10.94 -6.99 -9.80
CA LEU A 151 10.23 -7.15 -11.07
C LEU A 151 11.17 -7.65 -12.20
N PRO A 152 10.69 -8.47 -13.14
CA PRO A 152 9.33 -9.04 -13.20
C PRO A 152 9.07 -10.00 -12.05
N TRP A 153 7.88 -9.89 -11.45
CA TRP A 153 7.47 -10.73 -10.34
C TRP A 153 6.27 -11.56 -10.76
N GLU A 154 6.33 -12.87 -10.55
CA GLU A 154 5.28 -13.81 -10.92
C GLU A 154 4.98 -14.75 -9.76
N THR A 155 3.71 -15.10 -9.60
CA THR A 155 3.27 -16.09 -8.63
C THR A 155 2.07 -16.87 -9.15
N GLY A 156 2.00 -18.15 -8.80
CA GLY A 156 0.72 -18.87 -8.81
C GLY A 156 -0.16 -18.44 -7.63
N PHE A 157 -1.43 -18.81 -7.65
CA PHE A 157 -2.30 -18.65 -6.49
C PHE A 157 -1.98 -19.75 -5.46
N ALA A 158 -0.95 -19.58 -4.63
CA ALA A 158 -0.30 -20.65 -3.87
C ALA A 158 -1.22 -21.60 -3.05
N ASN A 159 -2.43 -21.17 -2.69
CA ASN A 159 -3.41 -21.96 -1.92
C ASN A 159 -4.67 -22.35 -2.73
N GLN A 160 -4.74 -22.01 -4.01
CA GLN A 160 -5.89 -22.26 -4.89
C GLN A 160 -5.36 -22.59 -6.30
N ALA A 161 -5.90 -23.60 -6.98
CA ALA A 161 -5.42 -23.94 -8.32
C ALA A 161 -5.59 -22.79 -9.35
N SER A 162 -6.48 -21.84 -9.04
CA SER A 162 -6.87 -20.70 -9.86
C SER A 162 -7.36 -19.52 -8.99
N MET A 163 -7.66 -18.40 -9.63
CA MET A 163 -8.41 -17.28 -9.05
C MET A 163 -9.93 -17.52 -9.27
N PRO A 164 -10.71 -17.94 -8.27
CA PRO A 164 -12.14 -18.19 -8.44
C PRO A 164 -12.93 -16.88 -8.60
N ALA A 165 -14.19 -17.00 -9.00
CA ALA A 165 -15.12 -15.88 -9.01
C ALA A 165 -15.29 -15.28 -7.60
N GLY A 166 -15.42 -13.95 -7.51
CA GLY A 166 -15.46 -13.14 -6.30
C GLY A 166 -14.08 -12.87 -5.65
N GLN A 167 -13.01 -13.56 -6.06
CA GLN A 167 -11.67 -13.36 -5.49
C GLN A 167 -11.18 -11.94 -5.82
N LYS A 168 -10.57 -11.29 -4.83
CA LYS A 168 -9.98 -9.95 -4.96
C LYS A 168 -8.47 -10.02 -4.78
N ILE A 169 -7.75 -9.25 -5.59
CA ILE A 169 -6.34 -8.94 -5.43
C ILE A 169 -6.24 -7.45 -5.17
N ASN A 170 -5.75 -7.08 -3.99
CA ASN A 170 -5.43 -5.69 -3.66
C ASN A 170 -3.93 -5.51 -3.76
N LEU A 171 -3.50 -4.44 -4.39
CA LEU A 171 -2.09 -4.05 -4.44
C LEU A 171 -1.93 -2.56 -4.19
N TYR A 172 -0.82 -2.19 -3.59
CA TYR A 172 -0.38 -0.80 -3.54
C TYR A 172 0.84 -0.65 -4.44
N ALA A 173 0.70 0.20 -5.46
CA ALA A 173 1.71 0.39 -6.49
C ALA A 173 2.07 1.86 -6.62
N VAL A 174 3.36 2.12 -6.81
CA VAL A 174 3.90 3.45 -7.10
C VAL A 174 4.52 3.42 -8.50
N PRO A 175 3.84 3.93 -9.53
CA PRO A 175 4.39 3.96 -10.89
C PRO A 175 5.63 4.85 -10.96
N LYS A 176 6.71 4.35 -11.58
CA LYS A 176 8.00 5.04 -11.68
C LYS A 176 8.28 5.57 -13.09
N GLY A 177 7.80 4.85 -14.11
CA GLY A 177 8.10 5.17 -15.50
C GLY A 177 6.87 5.30 -16.40
N ASP A 178 7.06 5.08 -17.69
CA ASP A 178 6.06 5.35 -18.72
C ASP A 178 5.03 4.23 -18.87
N ARG A 179 5.38 3.01 -18.47
CA ARG A 179 4.47 1.86 -18.53
C ARG A 179 4.83 0.76 -17.55
N TRP A 180 3.82 0.04 -17.12
CA TRP A 180 3.93 -1.21 -16.38
C TRP A 180 2.70 -2.06 -16.64
N ASN A 181 2.74 -3.35 -16.33
CA ASN A 181 1.61 -4.23 -16.55
C ASN A 181 1.38 -5.22 -15.42
N LEU A 182 0.15 -5.66 -15.35
CA LEU A 182 -0.31 -6.78 -14.56
C LEU A 182 -0.98 -7.78 -15.49
N ASP A 183 -0.52 -9.02 -15.47
CA ASP A 183 -1.02 -10.10 -16.31
C ASP A 183 -1.65 -11.19 -15.45
N PHE A 184 -2.80 -11.73 -15.88
CA PHE A 184 -3.29 -13.04 -15.44
C PHE A 184 -2.98 -14.10 -16.49
N ILE A 185 -2.36 -15.18 -16.03
CA ILE A 185 -1.71 -16.18 -16.86
C ILE A 185 -2.47 -17.51 -16.78
N ALA A 186 -2.63 -18.18 -17.92
CA ALA A 186 -3.18 -19.52 -18.04
C ALA A 186 -2.12 -20.62 -17.93
N ARG A 187 -2.57 -21.87 -17.75
CA ARG A 187 -1.67 -23.04 -17.64
C ARG A 187 -0.77 -23.25 -18.85
N ASN A 188 -1.23 -22.86 -20.03
CA ASN A 188 -0.46 -22.94 -21.28
C ASN A 188 0.46 -21.72 -21.51
N GLY A 189 0.50 -20.75 -20.58
CA GLY A 189 1.28 -19.52 -20.69
C GLY A 189 0.57 -18.37 -21.41
N ASP A 190 -0.68 -18.55 -21.88
CA ASP A 190 -1.45 -17.46 -22.46
C ASP A 190 -1.72 -16.36 -21.42
N ILE A 191 -1.73 -15.10 -21.87
CA ILE A 191 -2.13 -13.96 -21.04
C ILE A 191 -3.63 -13.75 -21.25
N LEU A 192 -4.44 -14.17 -20.28
CA LEU A 192 -5.88 -14.07 -20.37
C LEU A 192 -6.41 -12.68 -20.02
N PHE A 193 -5.67 -11.94 -19.22
CA PHE A 193 -5.94 -10.53 -18.92
C PHE A 193 -4.61 -9.81 -18.79
N HIS A 194 -4.33 -8.92 -19.72
CA HIS A 194 -3.22 -7.97 -19.68
C HIS A 194 -3.78 -6.62 -19.31
N TRP A 195 -3.31 -6.01 -18.23
CA TRP A 195 -3.71 -4.67 -17.80
C TRP A 195 -2.48 -3.78 -17.75
N ASN A 196 -2.43 -2.77 -18.63
CA ASN A 196 -1.21 -2.02 -18.90
C ASN A 196 -1.48 -0.50 -18.92
N PRO A 197 -1.31 0.17 -17.77
CA PRO A 197 -1.25 1.62 -17.70
C PRO A 197 -0.07 2.17 -18.54
N ARG A 198 -0.38 3.09 -19.47
CA ARG A 198 0.59 3.79 -20.33
C ARG A 198 0.46 5.29 -20.14
N PHE A 199 1.48 5.91 -19.54
CA PHE A 199 1.46 7.33 -19.16
C PHE A 199 1.56 8.28 -20.36
N ASN A 200 2.34 7.90 -21.38
CA ASN A 200 2.49 8.65 -22.62
C ASN A 200 1.16 8.73 -23.42
N GLU A 201 0.36 7.68 -23.36
CA GLU A 201 -0.94 7.59 -24.03
C GLU A 201 -2.09 8.08 -23.13
N LYS A 202 -1.84 8.27 -21.83
CA LYS A 202 -2.87 8.52 -20.79
C LYS A 202 -4.04 7.53 -20.90
N ALA A 203 -3.69 6.26 -21.13
CA ALA A 203 -4.65 5.19 -21.35
C ALA A 203 -4.23 3.93 -20.59
N ILE A 204 -5.22 3.12 -20.25
CA ILE A 204 -5.01 1.79 -19.68
C ILE A 204 -5.44 0.79 -20.73
N VAL A 205 -4.44 0.13 -21.33
CA VAL A 205 -4.69 -0.89 -22.34
C VAL A 205 -5.04 -2.19 -21.63
N ARG A 206 -6.17 -2.79 -22.03
CA ARG A 206 -6.52 -4.17 -21.66
C ARG A 206 -6.59 -5.05 -22.88
N ASN A 207 -6.06 -6.27 -22.77
CA ASN A 207 -6.10 -7.23 -23.86
C ASN A 207 -5.92 -8.67 -23.33
N SER A 208 -5.92 -9.64 -24.24
CA SER A 208 -5.45 -11.00 -24.01
C SER A 208 -4.47 -11.38 -25.12
N GLN A 209 -3.48 -12.21 -24.80
CA GLN A 209 -2.57 -12.83 -25.75
C GLN A 209 -2.79 -14.34 -25.74
N LYS A 210 -3.20 -14.91 -26.87
CA LYS A 210 -3.43 -16.36 -27.03
C LYS A 210 -2.52 -16.91 -28.12
N ALA A 211 -1.81 -17.99 -27.83
CA ALA A 211 -0.82 -18.57 -28.74
C ALA A 211 0.14 -17.51 -29.32
N GLY A 212 0.60 -16.60 -28.46
CA GLY A 212 1.50 -15.50 -28.82
C GLY A 212 0.86 -14.32 -29.57
N THR A 213 -0.42 -14.39 -29.94
CA THR A 213 -1.10 -13.33 -30.71
C THR A 213 -2.00 -12.48 -29.82
N TRP A 214 -1.82 -11.17 -29.87
CA TRP A 214 -2.67 -10.21 -29.15
C TRP A 214 -4.05 -10.09 -29.82
N GLY A 215 -5.09 -10.03 -29.00
CA GLY A 215 -6.45 -9.75 -29.46
C GLY A 215 -6.73 -8.25 -29.68
N ASN A 216 -8.01 -7.90 -29.67
CA ASN A 216 -8.44 -6.50 -29.75
C ASN A 216 -8.13 -5.75 -28.44
N GLU A 217 -7.53 -4.56 -28.52
CA GLU A 217 -7.26 -3.73 -27.35
C GLU A 217 -8.53 -3.00 -26.86
N GLU A 218 -8.68 -2.91 -25.54
CA GLU A 218 -9.70 -2.08 -24.88
C GLU A 218 -9.01 -0.95 -24.11
N ARG A 219 -9.36 0.31 -24.43
CA ARG A 219 -8.62 1.50 -23.98
C ARG A 219 -9.47 2.52 -23.22
N GLU A 220 -10.79 2.38 -23.29
CA GLU A 220 -11.75 3.32 -22.71
C GLU A 220 -11.69 3.38 -21.18
N GLY A 221 -11.90 4.57 -20.63
CA GLY A 221 -11.95 4.80 -19.17
C GLY A 221 -11.00 5.91 -18.71
N PRO A 222 -11.07 6.30 -17.43
CA PRO A 222 -10.19 7.30 -16.86
C PRO A 222 -8.75 6.79 -16.70
N PHE A 223 -7.80 7.72 -16.69
CA PHE A 223 -6.41 7.46 -16.33
C PHE A 223 -6.07 8.13 -14.98
N PRO A 224 -6.19 7.41 -13.86
CA PRO A 224 -6.07 8.00 -12.52
C PRO A 224 -4.62 8.16 -12.03
N PHE A 225 -3.64 7.65 -12.77
CA PHE A 225 -2.27 7.54 -12.27
C PHE A 225 -1.46 8.83 -12.45
N LYS A 226 -0.58 9.07 -11.46
CA LYS A 226 0.52 10.04 -11.56
C LYS A 226 1.82 9.30 -11.20
N LYS A 227 2.90 9.59 -11.93
CA LYS A 227 4.22 9.05 -11.58
C LYS A 227 4.58 9.45 -10.15
N GLU A 228 5.25 8.56 -9.44
CA GLU A 228 5.65 8.68 -8.03
C GLU A 228 4.51 8.79 -7.00
N HIS A 229 3.25 8.79 -7.44
CA HIS A 229 2.09 8.74 -6.56
C HIS A 229 1.67 7.28 -6.37
N GLY A 230 1.51 6.86 -5.12
CA GLY A 230 1.07 5.51 -4.80
C GLY A 230 -0.45 5.40 -4.80
N ASN A 231 -0.96 4.39 -5.49
CA ASN A 231 -2.40 4.12 -5.62
C ASN A 231 -2.74 2.73 -5.08
N GLU A 232 -3.92 2.61 -4.48
CA GLU A 232 -4.52 1.31 -4.17
C GLU A 232 -5.28 0.81 -5.40
N ILE A 233 -4.93 -0.39 -5.86
CA ILE A 233 -5.54 -1.02 -7.01
C ILE A 233 -6.16 -2.33 -6.55
N THR A 234 -7.44 -2.50 -6.84
CA THR A 234 -8.18 -3.73 -6.58
C THR A 234 -8.64 -4.33 -7.90
N ILE A 235 -8.28 -5.60 -8.11
CA ILE A 235 -8.72 -6.39 -9.25
C ILE A 235 -9.61 -7.51 -8.73
N ILE A 236 -10.81 -7.63 -9.29
CA ILE A 236 -11.82 -8.60 -8.86
C ILE A 236 -12.17 -9.50 -10.04
N ASN A 237 -12.15 -10.80 -9.84
CA ASN A 237 -12.66 -11.76 -10.81
C ASN A 237 -14.16 -11.96 -10.58
N GLU A 238 -15.03 -11.23 -11.27
CA GLU A 238 -16.49 -11.45 -11.19
C GLU A 238 -16.95 -12.46 -12.25
N PRO A 239 -18.14 -13.09 -12.14
CA PRO A 239 -18.55 -14.16 -13.06
C PRO A 239 -18.52 -13.82 -14.56
N TYR A 240 -18.68 -12.55 -14.93
CA TYR A 240 -18.80 -12.12 -16.33
C TYR A 240 -17.64 -11.25 -16.81
N SER A 241 -16.87 -10.64 -15.90
CA SER A 241 -15.76 -9.78 -16.26
C SER A 241 -14.82 -9.51 -15.09
N ILE A 242 -13.56 -9.22 -15.38
CA ILE A 242 -12.66 -8.62 -14.40
C ILE A 242 -13.11 -7.18 -14.11
N GLN A 243 -13.19 -6.82 -12.83
CA GLN A 243 -13.40 -5.43 -12.38
C GLN A 243 -12.08 -4.82 -11.95
N VAL A 244 -11.81 -3.58 -12.34
CA VAL A 244 -10.64 -2.82 -11.90
C VAL A 244 -11.08 -1.55 -11.17
N ILE A 245 -10.63 -1.42 -9.93
CA ILE A 245 -10.91 -0.30 -9.04
C ILE A 245 -9.57 0.34 -8.65
N VAL A 246 -9.49 1.67 -8.70
CA VAL A 246 -8.31 2.44 -8.27
C VAL A 246 -8.76 3.50 -7.27
N ASP A 247 -8.14 3.52 -6.10
CA ASP A 247 -8.47 4.41 -4.97
C ASP A 247 -9.98 4.48 -4.70
N GLY A 248 -10.62 3.31 -4.65
CA GLY A 248 -12.07 3.16 -4.38
C GLY A 248 -13.00 3.46 -5.56
N HIS A 249 -12.49 3.89 -6.72
CA HIS A 249 -13.30 4.21 -7.90
C HIS A 249 -13.16 3.13 -8.97
N GLN A 250 -14.28 2.60 -9.47
CA GLN A 250 -14.24 1.66 -10.59
C GLN A 250 -13.82 2.38 -11.88
N ILE A 251 -12.71 1.94 -12.48
CA ILE A 251 -12.11 2.60 -13.65
C ILE A 251 -12.28 1.79 -14.94
N GLY A 252 -12.63 0.51 -14.85
CA GLY A 252 -12.82 -0.30 -16.04
C GLY A 252 -13.25 -1.72 -15.71
N THR A 253 -13.76 -2.38 -16.74
CA THR A 253 -14.03 -3.82 -16.74
C THR A 253 -13.29 -4.45 -17.91
N PHE A 254 -13.22 -5.78 -17.90
CA PHE A 254 -12.74 -6.57 -19.02
C PHE A 254 -13.53 -7.87 -19.09
N GLN A 255 -14.36 -8.03 -20.12
CA GLN A 255 -15.11 -9.27 -20.33
C GLN A 255 -14.15 -10.45 -20.52
N HIS A 256 -14.47 -11.58 -19.91
CA HIS A 256 -13.59 -12.74 -20.00
C HIS A 256 -13.44 -13.19 -21.45
N ARG A 257 -12.18 -13.36 -21.86
CA ARG A 257 -11.83 -13.97 -23.13
C ARG A 257 -11.37 -15.41 -22.92
N THR A 258 -11.96 -16.11 -21.96
CA THR A 258 -11.66 -17.51 -21.65
C THR A 258 -12.95 -18.27 -21.34
N ALA A 259 -12.91 -19.60 -21.46
CA ALA A 259 -14.11 -20.43 -21.33
C ALA A 259 -14.53 -20.60 -19.87
N ASP A 260 -13.57 -20.75 -18.95
CA ASP A 260 -13.83 -20.95 -17.53
C ASP A 260 -13.02 -19.95 -16.69
N PRO A 261 -13.48 -18.69 -16.54
CA PRO A 261 -12.77 -17.67 -15.80
C PRO A 261 -12.60 -17.97 -14.30
N ALA A 262 -13.29 -18.97 -13.75
CA ALA A 262 -13.07 -19.40 -12.37
C ALA A 262 -11.88 -20.37 -12.24
N GLN A 263 -11.44 -21.01 -13.33
CA GLN A 263 -10.40 -22.03 -13.33
C GLN A 263 -9.17 -21.67 -14.18
N ASP A 264 -9.34 -20.81 -15.18
CA ASP A 264 -8.31 -20.58 -16.19
C ASP A 264 -7.20 -19.62 -15.74
N TYR A 265 -7.48 -18.70 -14.80
CA TYR A 265 -6.47 -17.80 -14.22
C TYR A 265 -5.66 -18.54 -13.14
N ILE A 266 -4.49 -19.08 -13.49
CA ILE A 266 -3.69 -19.91 -12.57
C ILE A 266 -2.59 -19.14 -11.82
N GLY A 267 -2.25 -17.96 -12.33
CA GLY A 267 -1.18 -17.15 -11.79
C GLY A 267 -1.24 -15.73 -12.30
N PHE A 268 -0.34 -14.93 -11.77
CA PHE A 268 -0.32 -13.50 -12.01
C PHE A 268 1.11 -12.99 -12.02
N ARG A 269 1.38 -12.06 -12.95
CA ARG A 269 2.69 -11.44 -13.18
C ARG A 269 2.59 -9.92 -13.18
N ILE A 270 3.58 -9.25 -12.61
CA ILE A 270 3.79 -7.81 -12.72
C ILE A 270 5.14 -7.56 -13.37
N ASP A 271 5.18 -6.62 -14.30
CA ASP A 271 6.42 -6.18 -14.95
C ASP A 271 6.37 -4.68 -15.30
N GLY A 272 7.52 -4.13 -15.67
CA GLY A 272 7.70 -2.74 -16.08
C GLY A 272 8.04 -1.79 -14.94
N GLU A 273 7.83 -0.50 -15.18
CA GLU A 273 8.40 0.57 -14.36
C GLU A 273 7.46 0.98 -13.22
N VAL A 274 7.35 0.11 -12.22
CA VAL A 274 6.50 0.29 -11.04
C VAL A 274 7.18 -0.28 -9.80
N ASP A 275 6.98 0.35 -8.65
CA ASP A 275 7.35 -0.21 -7.35
C ASP A 275 6.09 -0.78 -6.69
N ILE A 276 6.10 -2.09 -6.47
CA ILE A 276 5.02 -2.80 -5.77
C ILE A 276 5.38 -2.86 -4.29
N VAL A 277 4.50 -2.30 -3.47
CA VAL A 277 4.73 -2.16 -2.03
C VAL A 277 4.05 -3.27 -1.25
N ASN A 278 2.81 -3.59 -1.62
CA ASN A 278 2.03 -4.62 -0.97
C ASN A 278 1.11 -5.32 -1.98
N ILE A 279 0.84 -6.60 -1.73
CA ILE A 279 -0.13 -7.43 -2.43
C ILE A 279 -0.88 -8.24 -1.37
N ASP A 280 -2.20 -8.18 -1.40
CA ASP A 280 -3.11 -8.88 -0.49
C ASP A 280 -4.20 -9.61 -1.30
N TYR A 281 -4.47 -10.86 -0.93
CA TYR A 281 -5.48 -11.69 -1.57
C TYR A 281 -6.67 -11.80 -0.63
N ARG A 282 -7.84 -11.33 -1.05
CA ARG A 282 -9.07 -11.44 -0.25
C ARG A 282 -10.08 -12.36 -0.92
N HIS A 283 -10.43 -13.40 -0.18
CA HIS A 283 -11.45 -14.36 -0.60
C HIS A 283 -12.83 -13.70 -0.68
N PRO A 284 -13.74 -14.24 -1.50
CA PRO A 284 -15.14 -13.87 -1.45
C PRO A 284 -15.65 -14.03 0.00
N GLN A 285 -16.45 -13.08 0.47
CA GLN A 285 -17.22 -13.24 1.72
C GLN A 285 -18.42 -14.14 1.50
#